data_AF-T1F0B5-F1
#
_entry.id   AF-T1F0B5-F1
#
_cell.length_a   1.000
_cell.length_b   1.000
_cell.length_c   1.000
_cell.angle_alpha   90.00
_cell.angle_beta   90.00
_cell.angle_gamma   90.00
#
_symmetry.space_group_name_H-M   'P 1'
#
loop_
_entity.id
_entity.type
_entity.pdbx_description
1 polymer ?
#
loop_
_entity_poly.entity_id
_entity_poly.type
_entity_poly.pdbx_seq_one_letter_code
_entity_poly.pdbx_strand_id
1 'polypeptide(L)'
;MSDKWWTNVLNSNSNVVQHILKTLQRDLGIKLLAFDFDLTLVDLNTGGKWKGSVEKLASHVRPCFKDLIGAALENGSFKLCIVTFSVQPGLISKVLRHIFPNYNTDKILIEANPSKINPQLSLEVYKVGKQNHLDKVVQRIQNAHNVAIQPSEIFLFDDRVLYVKIAKKAGLRAYLVNNDVSLQKIKDYLYHQTNKINSNDMDFKYVNMQNTSKGTVFELKSHHPEANLVQSPAWNQAMETRYGIKMPVSVVHIK
;
A
#
# COMPACT_ATOMS: atom_id res chain seq x y z
N MET A 1 31.02 23.81 15.30
CA MET A 1 31.15 22.97 14.09
C MET A 1 30.04 21.92 13.95
N SER A 2 29.06 21.84 14.86
CA SER A 2 27.96 20.85 14.83
C SER A 2 26.80 21.18 13.88
N ASP A 3 26.49 22.45 13.67
CA ASP A 3 25.17 22.82 13.13
C ASP A 3 25.06 22.61 11.61
N LYS A 4 26.15 22.85 10.86
CA LYS A 4 26.17 22.63 9.39
C LYS A 4 25.99 21.16 8.99
N TRP A 5 26.47 20.22 9.81
CA TRP A 5 26.32 18.79 9.51
C TRP A 5 24.88 18.32 9.70
N TRP A 6 24.22 18.74 10.78
CA TRP A 6 22.81 18.44 11.02
C TRP A 6 21.89 19.07 9.97
N THR A 7 22.12 20.32 9.57
CA THR A 7 21.34 20.94 8.49
C THR A 7 21.49 20.20 7.16
N ASN A 8 22.69 19.72 6.83
CA ASN A 8 22.92 18.95 5.62
C ASN A 8 22.29 17.56 5.65
N VAL A 9 22.27 16.88 6.79
CA VAL A 9 21.60 15.57 6.97
C VAL A 9 20.08 15.70 6.92
N LEU A 10 19.52 16.75 7.52
CA LEU A 10 18.08 17.05 7.44
C LEU A 10 17.67 17.40 6.00
N ASN A 11 18.49 18.19 5.30
CA ASN A 11 18.26 18.53 3.89
C ASN A 11 18.40 17.32 2.95
N SER A 12 19.34 16.40 3.21
CA SER A 12 19.53 15.22 2.38
C SER A 12 18.39 14.20 2.54
N ASN A 13 17.93 13.96 3.77
CA ASN A 13 16.77 13.10 4.02
C ASN A 13 15.49 13.69 3.40
N SER A 14 15.29 15.00 3.52
CA SER A 14 14.16 15.68 2.88
C SER A 14 14.15 15.44 1.36
N ASN A 15 15.29 15.57 0.68
CA ASN A 15 15.38 15.28 -0.75
C ASN A 15 15.06 13.84 -1.11
N VAL A 16 15.51 12.86 -0.31
CA VAL A 16 15.20 11.43 -0.54
C VAL A 16 13.71 11.16 -0.34
N VAL A 17 13.09 11.68 0.73
CA VAL A 17 11.66 11.52 0.98
C VAL A 17 10.82 12.13 -0.14
N GLN A 18 11.14 13.35 -0.57
CA GLN A 18 10.43 14.01 -1.66
C GLN A 18 10.56 13.24 -2.97
N HIS A 19 11.73 12.64 -3.24
CA HIS A 19 11.91 11.77 -4.40
C HIS A 19 11.01 10.52 -4.31
N ILE A 20 10.98 9.84 -3.15
CA ILE A 20 10.11 8.67 -2.91
C ILE A 20 8.64 9.04 -3.17
N LEU A 21 8.15 10.12 -2.57
CA LEU A 21 6.76 10.56 -2.72
C LEU A 21 6.43 10.90 -4.18
N LYS A 22 7.32 11.61 -4.89
CA LYS A 22 7.13 11.92 -6.32
C LYS A 22 7.08 10.65 -7.17
N THR A 23 7.98 9.69 -6.93
CA THR A 23 7.97 8.42 -7.67
C THR A 23 6.71 7.61 -7.40
N LEU A 24 6.28 7.51 -6.14
CA LEU A 24 5.04 6.83 -5.78
C LEU A 24 3.84 7.48 -6.48
N GLN A 25 3.71 8.81 -6.40
CA GLN A 25 2.55 9.53 -6.94
C GLN A 25 2.55 9.57 -8.47
N ARG A 26 3.62 10.11 -9.07
CA ARG A 26 3.66 10.45 -10.50
C ARG A 26 3.99 9.24 -11.36
N ASP A 27 4.99 8.46 -10.96
CA ASP A 27 5.55 7.41 -11.80
C ASP A 27 4.81 6.07 -11.59
N LEU A 28 4.23 5.85 -10.40
CA LEU A 28 3.53 4.61 -10.05
C LEU A 28 2.01 4.76 -9.87
N GLY A 29 1.49 6.00 -9.86
CA GLY A 29 0.06 6.28 -9.71
C GLY A 29 -0.51 5.96 -8.33
N ILE A 30 0.33 5.92 -7.28
CA ILE A 30 -0.10 5.55 -5.94
C ILE A 30 -0.92 6.67 -5.30
N LYS A 31 -2.07 6.30 -4.74
CA LYS A 31 -3.00 7.18 -4.01
C LYS A 31 -3.07 6.84 -2.52
N LEU A 32 -2.79 5.59 -2.14
CA LEU A 32 -2.87 5.10 -0.75
C LEU A 32 -1.56 4.44 -0.32
N LEU A 33 -0.97 4.95 0.76
CA LEU A 33 0.12 4.30 1.46
C LEU A 33 -0.42 3.54 2.67
N ALA A 34 -0.17 2.24 2.70
CA ALA A 34 -0.60 1.34 3.75
C ALA A 34 0.61 0.78 4.50
N PHE A 35 0.55 0.77 5.83
CA PHE A 35 1.64 0.27 6.67
C PHE A 35 1.13 -0.82 7.60
N ASP A 36 1.86 -1.92 7.73
CA ASP A 36 1.77 -2.72 8.95
C ASP A 36 2.29 -1.94 10.16
N PHE A 37 1.90 -2.40 11.34
CA PHE A 37 2.36 -1.87 12.60
C PHE A 37 3.59 -2.62 13.13
N ASP A 38 3.41 -3.83 13.64
CA ASP A 38 4.47 -4.65 14.26
C ASP A 38 5.59 -4.97 13.28
N LEU A 39 6.85 -4.86 13.72
CA LEU A 39 8.08 -5.07 12.92
C LEU A 39 8.18 -4.26 11.60
N THR A 40 7.19 -3.41 11.31
CA THR A 40 7.13 -2.55 10.13
C THR A 40 7.21 -1.10 10.53
N LEU A 41 6.12 -0.48 11.00
CA LEU A 41 6.16 0.91 11.48
C LEU A 41 7.00 1.02 12.75
N VAL A 42 6.84 0.06 13.66
CA VAL A 42 7.70 -0.10 14.84
C VAL A 42 8.72 -1.22 14.59
N ASP A 43 9.92 -1.10 15.15
CA ASP A 43 10.96 -2.14 15.06
C ASP A 43 10.82 -3.26 16.10
N LEU A 44 9.70 -3.25 16.84
CA LEU A 44 9.39 -4.17 17.90
C LEU A 44 8.10 -4.95 17.58
N ASN A 45 8.06 -6.23 17.98
CA ASN A 45 6.85 -7.05 17.91
C ASN A 45 6.05 -6.91 19.21
N THR A 46 4.85 -6.33 19.15
CA THR A 46 3.95 -6.16 20.31
C THR A 46 3.16 -7.42 20.66
N GLY A 47 3.22 -8.47 19.83
CA GLY A 47 2.37 -9.65 19.93
C GLY A 47 0.89 -9.33 19.77
N GLY A 48 0.55 -8.20 19.15
CA GLY A 48 -0.81 -7.70 18.98
C GLY A 48 -1.48 -7.16 20.25
N LYS A 49 -0.79 -7.19 21.41
CA LYS A 49 -1.30 -6.72 22.70
C LYS A 49 -0.18 -6.15 23.58
N TRP A 50 0.30 -4.97 23.20
CA TRP A 50 1.26 -4.19 23.97
C TRP A 50 0.74 -3.85 25.37
N LYS A 51 1.60 -4.05 26.38
CA LYS A 51 1.31 -3.78 27.81
C LYS A 51 2.10 -2.60 28.37
N GLY A 52 3.06 -2.05 27.61
CA GLY A 52 3.86 -0.91 28.04
C GLY A 52 3.17 0.43 27.80
N SER A 53 3.90 1.52 28.03
CA SER A 53 3.40 2.88 27.79
C SER A 53 3.40 3.24 26.30
N VAL A 54 2.71 4.33 25.95
CA VAL A 54 2.68 4.90 24.60
C VAL A 54 4.06 5.41 24.21
N GLU A 55 4.74 6.09 25.12
CA GLU A 55 6.06 6.70 24.93
C GLU A 55 7.11 5.63 24.61
N LYS A 56 7.10 4.53 25.36
CA LYS A 56 7.99 3.40 25.11
C LYS A 56 7.73 2.75 23.76
N LEU A 57 6.47 2.63 23.33
CA LEU A 57 6.18 2.09 21.99
C LEU A 57 6.52 3.10 20.90
N ALA A 58 6.31 4.39 21.14
CA ALA A 58 6.65 5.46 20.21
C ALA A 58 8.17 5.58 19.98
N SER A 59 9.01 5.28 20.98
CA SER A 59 10.46 5.23 20.79
C SER A 59 10.93 4.09 19.88
N HIS A 60 10.07 3.12 19.58
CA HIS A 60 10.33 2.04 18.63
C HIS A 60 9.86 2.35 17.20
N VAL A 61 9.25 3.52 16.95
CA VAL A 61 8.84 3.90 15.59
C VAL A 61 10.08 4.14 14.74
N ARG A 62 10.15 3.45 13.59
CA ARG A 62 11.29 3.54 12.68
C ARG A 62 11.42 4.97 12.11
N PRO A 63 12.59 5.62 12.23
CA PRO A 63 12.79 6.99 11.75
C PRO A 63 12.40 7.20 10.27
N CYS A 64 12.75 6.26 9.39
CA CYS A 64 12.42 6.38 7.96
C CYS A 64 10.92 6.46 7.68
N PHE A 65 10.10 5.73 8.45
CA PHE A 65 8.65 5.81 8.29
C PHE A 65 8.05 7.02 9.00
N LYS A 66 8.65 7.47 10.11
CA LYS A 66 8.29 8.75 10.70
C LYS A 66 8.46 9.89 9.69
N ASP A 67 9.62 9.95 9.03
CA ASP A 67 9.91 10.97 8.02
C ASP A 67 9.00 10.87 6.80
N LEU A 68 8.80 9.65 6.27
CA LEU A 68 7.96 9.41 5.11
C LEU A 68 6.48 9.75 5.36
N ILE A 69 5.92 9.30 6.50
CA ILE A 69 4.53 9.59 6.87
C ILE A 69 4.34 11.08 7.16
N GLY A 70 5.29 11.71 7.87
CA GLY A 70 5.25 13.15 8.15
C GLY A 70 5.21 13.98 6.86
N ALA A 71 6.10 13.69 5.92
CA ALA A 71 6.11 14.37 4.61
C ALA A 71 4.85 14.08 3.77
N ALA A 72 4.31 12.86 3.84
CA ALA A 72 3.06 12.52 3.16
C ALA A 72 1.86 13.27 3.75
N LEU A 73 1.81 13.45 5.07
CA LEU A 73 0.80 14.26 5.76
C LEU A 73 0.90 15.74 5.40
N GLU A 74 2.12 16.27 5.33
CA GLU A 74 2.39 17.66 4.96
C GLU A 74 1.96 17.96 3.52
N ASN A 75 2.33 17.08 2.58
CA ASN A 75 2.00 17.23 1.16
C ASN A 75 0.49 17.05 0.91
N GLY A 76 -0.15 16.10 1.60
CA GLY A 76 -1.60 15.85 1.48
C GLY A 76 -2.02 15.08 0.22
N SER A 77 -1.10 14.72 -0.67
CA SER A 77 -1.40 13.96 -1.90
C SER A 77 -1.76 12.49 -1.68
N PHE A 78 -1.46 11.93 -0.51
CA PHE A 78 -1.70 10.52 -0.22
C PHE A 78 -2.79 10.35 0.84
N LYS A 79 -3.64 9.34 0.64
CA LYS A 79 -4.36 8.73 1.76
C LYS A 79 -3.39 7.84 2.51
N LEU A 80 -3.52 7.79 3.83
CA LEU A 80 -2.63 7.04 4.72
C LEU A 80 -3.45 6.07 5.56
N CYS A 81 -2.96 4.84 5.71
CA CYS A 81 -3.53 3.92 6.67
C CYS A 81 -2.52 3.03 7.38
N ILE A 82 -2.88 2.60 8.58
CA ILE A 82 -2.28 1.48 9.28
C ILE A 82 -3.23 0.29 9.16
N VAL A 83 -2.73 -0.83 8.65
CA VAL A 83 -3.45 -2.10 8.53
C VAL A 83 -2.71 -3.18 9.30
N THR A 84 -3.32 -3.65 10.40
CA THR A 84 -2.62 -4.50 11.37
C THR A 84 -3.55 -5.56 11.97
N PHE A 85 -2.97 -6.65 12.46
CA PHE A 85 -3.69 -7.65 13.25
C PHE A 85 -3.71 -7.36 14.76
N SER A 86 -3.12 -6.25 15.20
CA SER A 86 -3.29 -5.77 16.58
C SER A 86 -4.76 -5.59 16.91
N VAL A 87 -5.12 -5.81 18.18
CA VAL A 87 -6.47 -5.55 18.70
C VAL A 87 -6.57 -4.20 19.42
N GLN A 88 -5.53 -3.35 19.31
CA GLN A 88 -5.41 -2.10 20.06
C GLN A 88 -5.36 -0.86 19.14
N PRO A 89 -6.37 -0.59 18.29
CA PRO A 89 -6.37 0.59 17.41
C PRO A 89 -6.26 1.91 18.19
N GLY A 90 -6.87 1.98 19.39
CA GLY A 90 -6.76 3.16 20.26
C GLY A 90 -5.34 3.43 20.76
N LEU A 91 -4.54 2.38 21.00
CA LEU A 91 -3.13 2.54 21.36
C LEU A 91 -2.33 3.07 20.17
N ILE A 92 -2.53 2.48 18.98
CA ILE A 92 -1.84 2.90 17.74
C ILE A 92 -2.16 4.37 17.45
N SER A 93 -3.42 4.78 17.58
CA SER A 93 -3.84 6.18 17.44
C SER A 93 -3.11 7.11 18.42
N LYS A 94 -2.91 6.70 19.68
CA LYS A 94 -2.13 7.47 20.67
C LYS A 94 -0.64 7.54 20.30
N VAL A 95 -0.05 6.45 19.80
CA VAL A 95 1.34 6.45 19.31
C VAL A 95 1.51 7.42 18.14
N LEU A 96 0.60 7.40 17.16
CA LEU A 96 0.64 8.33 16.03
C LEU A 96 0.56 9.79 16.47
N ARG A 97 -0.37 10.14 17.38
CA ARG A 97 -0.45 11.49 17.96
C ARG A 97 0.83 11.89 18.69
N HIS A 98 1.45 10.95 19.41
CA HIS A 98 2.68 11.21 20.15
C HIS A 98 3.86 11.53 19.21
N ILE A 99 4.01 10.80 18.10
CA ILE A 99 5.13 11.00 17.17
C ILE A 99 4.90 12.16 16.17
N PHE A 100 3.65 12.58 15.96
CA PHE A 100 3.25 13.65 15.04
C PHE A 100 2.41 14.74 15.74
N PRO A 101 2.92 15.40 16.79
CA PRO A 101 2.12 16.34 17.60
C PRO A 101 1.60 17.55 16.82
N ASN A 102 2.25 17.90 15.71
CA ASN A 102 1.91 19.07 14.89
C ASN A 102 1.07 18.72 13.66
N TYR A 103 0.66 17.45 13.50
CA TYR A 103 -0.13 17.01 12.36
C TYR A 103 -1.51 16.51 12.80
N ASN A 104 -2.50 16.68 11.92
CA ASN A 104 -3.80 16.03 12.11
C ASN A 104 -3.69 14.53 11.78
N THR A 105 -3.39 13.73 12.81
CA THR A 105 -3.25 12.27 12.67
C THR A 105 -4.58 11.54 12.43
N ASP A 106 -5.72 12.20 12.59
CA ASP A 106 -7.03 11.60 12.28
C ASP A 106 -7.21 11.38 10.77
N LYS A 107 -6.34 11.98 9.94
CA LYS A 107 -6.21 11.67 8.52
C LYS A 107 -5.58 10.29 8.24
N ILE A 108 -4.95 9.65 9.23
CA ILE A 108 -4.41 8.29 9.10
C ILE A 108 -5.50 7.31 9.53
N LEU A 109 -6.04 6.57 8.57
CA LEU A 109 -7.04 5.55 8.86
C LEU A 109 -6.39 4.34 9.54
N ILE A 110 -7.00 3.81 10.60
CA ILE A 110 -6.50 2.62 11.28
C ILE A 110 -7.54 1.52 11.09
N GLU A 111 -7.16 0.43 10.43
CA GLU A 111 -7.96 -0.79 10.39
C GLU A 111 -7.18 -1.90 11.09
N ALA A 112 -7.76 -2.36 12.19
CA ALA A 112 -7.17 -3.31 13.11
C ALA A 112 -8.15 -4.45 13.40
N ASN A 113 -7.68 -5.54 14.02
CA ASN A 113 -8.57 -6.61 14.41
C ASN A 113 -9.54 -6.18 15.52
N PRO A 114 -10.76 -6.73 15.55
CA PRO A 114 -11.67 -6.52 16.68
C PRO A 114 -11.09 -7.16 17.95
N SER A 115 -11.40 -6.57 19.11
CA SER A 115 -10.92 -7.04 20.41
C SER A 115 -11.38 -8.45 20.79
N LYS A 116 -12.44 -8.95 20.13
CA LYS A 116 -12.94 -10.31 20.23
C LYS A 116 -12.79 -10.99 18.88
N ILE A 117 -11.64 -11.61 18.62
CA ILE A 117 -11.48 -12.48 17.45
C ILE A 117 -12.07 -13.83 17.81
N ASN A 118 -13.07 -14.28 17.05
CA ASN A 118 -13.52 -15.66 17.11
C ASN A 118 -12.35 -16.55 16.60
N PRO A 119 -11.88 -17.54 17.39
CA PRO A 119 -10.74 -18.39 17.02
C PRO A 119 -10.89 -19.06 15.65
N GLN A 120 -12.11 -19.41 15.23
CA GLN A 120 -12.36 -20.02 13.92
C GLN A 120 -12.24 -19.01 12.76
N LEU A 121 -12.62 -17.75 12.99
CA LEU A 121 -12.42 -16.66 12.01
C LEU A 121 -10.94 -16.28 11.85
N SER A 122 -10.10 -16.56 12.86
CA SER A 122 -8.69 -16.19 12.83
C SER A 122 -7.93 -16.86 11.68
N LEU A 123 -8.14 -18.17 11.45
CA LEU A 123 -7.43 -18.93 10.41
C LEU A 123 -7.73 -18.43 9.00
N GLU A 124 -8.99 -18.10 8.71
CA GLU A 124 -9.36 -17.56 7.40
C GLU A 124 -8.87 -16.13 7.18
N VAL A 125 -8.93 -15.30 8.23
CA VAL A 125 -8.41 -13.92 8.19
C VAL A 125 -6.92 -13.93 7.88
N TYR A 126 -6.16 -14.87 8.44
CA TYR A 126 -4.73 -14.99 8.13
C TYR A 126 -4.44 -15.54 6.72
N LYS A 127 -5.34 -16.34 6.13
CA LYS A 127 -5.18 -16.88 4.76
C LYS A 127 -5.25 -15.80 3.68
N VAL A 128 -6.12 -14.81 3.86
CA VAL A 128 -6.29 -13.69 2.91
C VAL A 128 -5.35 -12.51 3.21
N GLY A 129 -4.54 -12.61 4.27
CA GLY A 129 -3.66 -11.55 4.71
C GLY A 129 -4.43 -10.27 5.07
N LYS A 130 -3.96 -9.13 4.60
CA LYS A 130 -4.52 -7.81 4.94
C LYS A 130 -5.58 -7.30 3.98
N GLN A 131 -5.97 -8.09 2.99
CA GLN A 131 -6.86 -7.64 1.94
C GLN A 131 -8.19 -7.14 2.51
N ASN A 132 -8.82 -7.89 3.42
CA ASN A 132 -10.05 -7.47 4.08
C ASN A 132 -9.92 -6.14 4.85
N HIS A 133 -8.75 -5.84 5.42
CA HIS A 133 -8.51 -4.58 6.13
C HIS A 133 -8.38 -3.43 5.12
N LEU A 134 -7.65 -3.65 4.04
CA LEU A 134 -7.46 -2.67 2.97
C LEU A 134 -8.77 -2.38 2.24
N ASP A 135 -9.60 -3.38 1.96
CA ASP A 135 -10.89 -3.21 1.28
C ASP A 135 -11.82 -2.30 2.08
N LYS A 136 -11.86 -2.47 3.42
CA LYS A 136 -12.62 -1.58 4.31
C LYS A 136 -12.07 -0.15 4.31
N VAL A 137 -10.74 0.01 4.28
CA VAL A 137 -10.11 1.33 4.19
C VAL A 137 -10.49 2.01 2.87
N VAL A 138 -10.39 1.30 1.75
CA VAL A 138 -10.76 1.80 0.42
C VAL A 138 -12.25 2.19 0.40
N GLN A 139 -13.13 1.36 0.96
CA GLN A 139 -14.56 1.67 1.06
C GLN A 139 -14.82 2.93 1.88
N ARG A 140 -14.13 3.12 3.02
CA ARG A 140 -14.25 4.35 3.82
C ARG A 140 -13.78 5.58 3.04
N ILE A 141 -12.68 5.46 2.29
CA ILE A 141 -12.18 6.56 1.44
C ILE A 141 -13.18 6.89 0.34
N GLN A 142 -13.72 5.88 -0.35
CA GLN A 142 -14.74 6.06 -1.39
C GLN A 142 -15.98 6.76 -0.81
N ASN A 143 -16.47 6.31 0.33
CA ASN A 143 -17.68 6.88 0.94
C ASN A 143 -17.46 8.31 1.44
N ALA A 144 -16.30 8.61 2.01
CA ALA A 144 -16.01 9.92 2.60
C ALA A 144 -15.58 10.97 1.57
N HIS A 145 -14.97 10.56 0.46
CA HIS A 145 -14.33 11.47 -0.49
C HIS A 145 -14.77 11.29 -1.94
N ASN A 146 -15.63 10.31 -2.23
CA ASN A 146 -16.01 9.91 -3.58
C ASN A 146 -14.81 9.59 -4.49
N VAL A 147 -13.73 9.02 -3.91
CA VAL A 147 -12.51 8.65 -4.63
C VAL A 147 -12.39 7.13 -4.69
N ALA A 148 -12.41 6.61 -5.92
CA ALA A 148 -12.12 5.20 -6.17
C ALA A 148 -10.61 4.98 -6.17
N ILE A 149 -10.18 3.95 -5.42
CA ILE A 149 -8.79 3.51 -5.36
C ILE A 149 -8.73 2.09 -5.89
N GLN A 150 -7.97 1.89 -6.96
CA GLN A 150 -7.72 0.58 -7.53
C GLN A 150 -6.59 -0.14 -6.77
N PRO A 151 -6.53 -1.48 -6.78
CA PRO A 151 -5.45 -2.23 -6.13
C PRO A 151 -4.04 -1.75 -6.51
N SER A 152 -3.81 -1.46 -7.80
CA SER A 152 -2.52 -0.97 -8.31
C SER A 152 -2.10 0.42 -7.82
N GLU A 153 -3.04 1.17 -7.24
CA GLU A 153 -2.85 2.51 -6.66
C GLU A 153 -2.58 2.45 -5.15
N ILE A 154 -2.43 1.25 -4.58
CA ILE A 154 -2.09 1.00 -3.18
C ILE A 154 -0.65 0.51 -3.08
N PHE A 155 0.11 1.12 -2.17
CA PHE A 155 1.46 0.69 -1.82
C PHE A 155 1.52 0.23 -0.36
N LEU A 156 1.73 -1.08 -0.15
CA LEU A 156 1.79 -1.71 1.17
C LEU A 156 3.22 -1.91 1.66
N PHE A 157 3.52 -1.46 2.87
CA PHE A 157 4.72 -1.82 3.63
C PHE A 157 4.37 -2.91 4.66
N ASP A 158 5.08 -4.04 4.63
CA ASP A 158 4.83 -5.18 5.52
C ASP A 158 6.11 -6.00 5.73
N ASP A 159 6.37 -6.50 6.94
CA ASP A 159 7.55 -7.30 7.28
C ASP A 159 7.38 -8.78 6.89
N ARG A 160 6.15 -9.24 6.65
CA ARG A 160 5.88 -10.65 6.37
C ARG A 160 5.87 -10.92 4.87
N VAL A 161 6.84 -11.72 4.45
CA VAL A 161 6.97 -12.21 3.06
C VAL A 161 5.66 -12.77 2.51
N LEU A 162 4.89 -13.52 3.33
CA LEU A 162 3.61 -14.07 2.91
C LEU A 162 2.62 -12.97 2.49
N TYR A 163 2.52 -11.88 3.25
CA TYR A 163 1.55 -10.81 2.98
C TYR A 163 1.96 -9.91 1.85
N VAL A 164 3.26 -9.63 1.72
CA VAL A 164 3.79 -8.98 0.52
C VAL A 164 3.46 -9.80 -0.73
N LYS A 165 3.59 -11.13 -0.68
CA LYS A 165 3.22 -12.01 -1.80
C LYS A 165 1.72 -12.00 -2.08
N ILE A 166 0.87 -12.07 -1.05
CA ILE A 166 -0.59 -12.01 -1.21
C ILE A 166 -1.02 -10.67 -1.80
N ALA A 167 -0.51 -9.55 -1.28
CA ALA A 167 -0.82 -8.21 -1.79
C ALA A 167 -0.44 -8.07 -3.27
N LYS A 168 0.76 -8.52 -3.65
CA LYS A 168 1.20 -8.53 -5.06
C LYS A 168 0.31 -9.37 -5.96
N LYS A 169 -0.11 -10.56 -5.49
CA LYS A 169 -1.06 -11.41 -6.23
C LYS A 169 -2.43 -10.75 -6.41
N ALA A 170 -2.84 -9.91 -5.45
CA ALA A 170 -4.07 -9.12 -5.52
C ALA A 170 -3.93 -7.83 -6.35
N GLY A 171 -2.78 -7.60 -7.01
CA GLY A 171 -2.55 -6.44 -7.86
C GLY A 171 -2.03 -5.20 -7.13
N LEU A 172 -1.73 -5.29 -5.83
CA LEU A 172 -1.14 -4.19 -5.07
C LEU A 172 0.35 -4.09 -5.32
N ARG A 173 0.90 -2.89 -5.13
CA ARG A 173 2.34 -2.71 -4.96
C ARG A 173 2.69 -2.95 -3.50
N ALA A 174 3.79 -3.66 -3.24
CA ALA A 174 4.17 -3.96 -1.87
C ALA A 174 5.69 -4.07 -1.69
N TYR A 175 6.18 -3.55 -0.56
CA TYR A 175 7.56 -3.56 -0.13
C TYR A 175 7.72 -4.42 1.13
N LEU A 176 8.68 -5.34 1.08
CA LEU A 176 9.07 -6.17 2.23
C LEU A 176 9.97 -5.35 3.15
N VAL A 177 9.51 -5.11 4.37
CA VAL A 177 10.27 -4.37 5.38
C VAL A 177 11.21 -5.32 6.11
N ASN A 178 12.50 -5.04 6.03
CA ASN A 178 13.53 -5.73 6.81
C ASN A 178 13.98 -4.85 7.99
N ASN A 179 14.73 -5.46 8.92
CA ASN A 179 15.20 -4.76 10.12
C ASN A 179 16.07 -3.54 9.81
N ASP A 180 16.79 -3.56 8.70
CA ASP A 180 17.71 -2.51 8.26
C ASP A 180 17.11 -1.57 7.20
N VAL A 181 15.77 -1.48 7.15
CA VAL A 181 15.05 -0.57 6.23
C VAL A 181 15.50 0.88 6.42
N SER A 182 15.65 1.59 5.30
CA SER A 182 16.00 3.01 5.28
C SER A 182 15.31 3.68 4.10
N LEU A 183 15.24 5.02 4.12
CA LEU A 183 14.71 5.81 3.00
C LEU A 183 15.46 5.50 1.70
N GLN A 184 16.79 5.38 1.75
CA GLN A 184 17.59 5.06 0.57
C GLN A 184 17.21 3.69 -0.03
N LYS A 185 17.03 2.66 0.80
CA LYS A 185 16.60 1.33 0.31
C LYS A 185 15.20 1.33 -0.29
N ILE A 186 14.28 2.12 0.28
CA ILE A 186 12.95 2.31 -0.31
C ILE A 186 13.08 3.00 -1.67
N LYS A 187 13.88 4.06 -1.78
CA LYS A 187 14.15 4.76 -3.03
C LYS A 187 14.76 3.83 -4.09
N ASP A 188 15.79 3.08 -3.74
CA ASP A 188 16.48 2.14 -4.65
C ASP A 188 15.51 1.06 -5.14
N TYR A 189 14.67 0.53 -4.24
CA TYR A 189 13.61 -0.40 -4.63
C TYR A 189 12.65 0.20 -5.65
N LEU A 190 12.17 1.43 -5.42
CA LEU A 190 11.24 2.12 -6.32
C LEU A 190 11.87 2.39 -7.69
N TYR A 191 13.15 2.78 -7.74
CA TYR A 191 13.89 2.95 -8.98
C TYR A 191 13.90 1.67 -9.83
N HIS A 192 14.11 0.51 -9.20
CA HIS A 192 14.01 -0.77 -9.90
C HIS A 192 12.58 -1.12 -10.33
N GLN A 193 11.55 -0.71 -9.59
CA GLN A 193 10.16 -0.92 -10.01
C GLN A 193 9.81 -0.10 -11.24
N THR A 194 10.18 1.18 -11.29
CA THR A 194 9.87 2.06 -12.43
C THR A 194 10.60 1.63 -13.70
N ASN A 195 11.87 1.21 -13.58
CA ASN A 195 12.64 0.77 -14.75
C ASN A 195 12.10 -0.53 -15.36
N LYS A 196 11.58 -1.45 -14.55
CA LYS A 196 10.93 -2.68 -15.05
C LYS A 196 9.64 -2.39 -15.82
N ILE A 197 8.91 -1.35 -15.44
CA ILE A 197 7.70 -0.93 -16.16
C ILE A 197 8.10 -0.37 -17.52
N ASN A 198 9.09 0.53 -17.54
CA ASN A 198 9.55 1.17 -18.77
C ASN A 198 10.15 0.17 -19.78
N SER A 199 10.87 -0.87 -19.31
CA SER A 199 11.41 -1.91 -20.22
C SER A 199 10.29 -2.72 -20.88
N ASN A 200 9.26 -3.09 -20.11
CA ASN A 200 8.14 -3.86 -20.65
C ASN A 200 7.30 -3.04 -21.65
N ASP A 201 7.16 -1.74 -21.42
CA ASP A 201 6.48 -0.83 -22.36
C ASP A 201 7.27 -0.63 -23.66
N MET A 202 8.61 -0.61 -23.57
CA MET A 202 9.49 -0.53 -24.75
C MET A 202 9.39 -1.80 -25.59
N ASP A 203 9.41 -2.97 -24.97
CA ASP A 203 9.26 -4.25 -25.67
C ASP A 203 7.91 -4.34 -26.39
N PHE A 204 6.82 -3.88 -25.75
CA PHE A 204 5.49 -3.85 -26.37
C PHE A 204 5.41 -2.88 -27.55
N LYS A 205 6.06 -1.70 -27.46
CA LYS A 205 6.12 -0.73 -28.56
C LYS A 205 6.96 -1.22 -29.74
N TYR A 206 8.08 -1.91 -29.46
CA TYR A 206 8.93 -2.49 -30.51
C TYR A 206 8.24 -3.61 -31.30
N VAL A 207 7.50 -4.49 -30.63
CA VAL A 207 6.71 -5.54 -31.28
C VAL A 207 5.64 -4.93 -32.20
N ASN A 208 4.99 -3.84 -31.79
CA ASN A 208 3.99 -3.18 -32.62
C ASN A 208 4.60 -2.41 -33.82
N MET A 209 5.78 -1.78 -33.66
CA MET A 209 6.46 -1.10 -34.77
C MET A 209 6.98 -2.05 -35.87
N GLN A 210 7.41 -3.26 -35.52
CA GLN A 210 7.87 -4.23 -36.54
C GLN A 210 6.71 -4.83 -37.35
N ASN A 211 5.50 -4.83 -36.80
CA ASN A 211 4.31 -5.34 -37.49
C ASN A 211 3.65 -4.33 -38.46
N THR A 212 4.00 -3.04 -38.39
CA THR A 212 3.42 -2.02 -39.28
C THR A 212 4.16 -1.82 -40.61
N SER A 213 5.31 -2.49 -40.83
CA SER A 213 6.15 -2.29 -42.04
C SER A 213 6.03 -3.38 -43.11
N LYS A 214 5.20 -4.40 -42.91
CA LYS A 214 4.83 -5.37 -43.94
C LYS A 214 3.31 -5.44 -44.01
N GLY A 215 2.76 -4.94 -45.12
CA GLY A 215 1.32 -4.93 -45.41
C GLY A 215 0.77 -6.33 -45.61
N THR A 216 0.63 -7.09 -44.52
CA THR A 216 -0.11 -8.34 -44.49
C THR A 216 -1.25 -8.16 -43.51
N VAL A 217 -2.47 -8.04 -44.04
CA VAL A 217 -3.70 -8.11 -43.25
C VAL A 217 -3.81 -9.54 -42.74
N PHE A 218 -3.35 -9.75 -41.50
CA PHE A 218 -3.74 -10.91 -40.73
C PHE A 218 -4.92 -10.51 -39.85
N GLU A 219 -6.02 -11.23 -40.02
CA GLU A 219 -7.12 -11.25 -39.06
C GLU A 219 -6.56 -11.73 -37.71
N LEU A 220 -6.38 -10.79 -36.79
CA LEU A 220 -5.88 -11.05 -35.45
C LEU A 220 -6.95 -11.80 -34.66
N LYS A 221 -6.83 -13.13 -34.57
CA LYS A 221 -7.37 -13.86 -33.41
C LYS A 221 -6.50 -13.53 -32.20
N SER A 222 -6.88 -12.49 -31.46
CA SER A 222 -6.22 -12.09 -30.22
C SER A 222 -6.12 -13.28 -29.25
N HIS A 223 -4.90 -13.77 -29.05
CA HIS A 223 -4.54 -14.68 -27.95
C HIS A 223 -3.83 -13.90 -26.83
N HIS A 224 -4.37 -12.74 -26.48
CA HIS A 224 -4.13 -12.10 -25.20
C HIS A 224 -5.41 -11.38 -24.77
N PRO A 225 -5.89 -11.61 -23.54
CA PRO A 225 -7.12 -11.00 -23.06
C PRO A 225 -6.90 -9.50 -22.92
N GLU A 226 -7.76 -8.72 -23.56
CA GLU A 226 -8.01 -7.36 -23.13
C GLU A 226 -8.28 -7.41 -21.63
N ALA A 227 -7.46 -6.70 -20.84
CA ALA A 227 -7.80 -6.36 -19.48
C ALA A 227 -8.92 -5.29 -19.49
N ASN A 228 -10.07 -5.66 -20.04
CA ASN A 228 -11.32 -5.25 -19.43
C ASN A 228 -11.24 -5.78 -18.01
N LEU A 229 -11.03 -4.89 -17.04
CA LEU A 229 -11.13 -5.19 -15.61
C LEU A 229 -12.60 -5.50 -15.30
N VAL A 230 -13.09 -6.61 -15.84
CA VAL A 230 -14.23 -7.33 -15.32
C VAL A 230 -13.75 -7.86 -13.98
N GLN A 231 -14.29 -7.30 -12.90
CA GLN A 231 -14.12 -7.84 -11.55
C GLN A 231 -14.33 -9.35 -11.63
N SER A 232 -13.33 -10.13 -11.19
CA SER A 232 -13.37 -11.57 -11.42
C SER A 232 -14.65 -12.14 -10.80
N PRO A 233 -15.36 -13.05 -11.49
CA PRO A 233 -16.54 -13.69 -10.93
C PRO A 233 -16.29 -14.31 -9.55
N ALA A 234 -15.06 -14.79 -9.31
CA ALA A 234 -14.62 -15.30 -8.02
C ALA A 234 -14.60 -14.23 -6.92
N TRP A 235 -14.25 -12.98 -7.24
CA TRP A 235 -14.28 -11.87 -6.29
C TRP A 235 -15.72 -11.45 -5.97
N ASN A 236 -16.59 -11.35 -6.97
CA ASN A 236 -18.01 -11.05 -6.77
C ASN A 236 -18.71 -12.13 -5.96
N GLN A 237 -18.47 -13.41 -6.28
CA GLN A 237 -19.02 -14.55 -5.56
C GLN A 237 -18.51 -14.61 -4.11
N ALA A 238 -17.24 -14.26 -3.87
CA ALA A 238 -16.70 -14.18 -2.51
C ALA A 238 -17.35 -13.06 -1.69
N MET A 239 -17.64 -11.90 -2.30
CA MET A 239 -18.30 -10.78 -1.62
C MET A 239 -19.77 -11.08 -1.33
N GLU A 240 -20.49 -11.70 -2.27
CA GLU A 240 -21.89 -12.09 -2.10
C GLU A 240 -22.04 -13.19 -1.03
N THR A 241 -21.21 -14.22 -1.08
CA THR A 241 -21.25 -15.34 -0.12
C THR A 241 -20.87 -14.88 1.29
N ARG A 242 -19.93 -13.95 1.42
CA ARG A 242 -19.37 -13.56 2.73
C ARG A 242 -20.11 -12.41 3.41
N TYR A 243 -20.74 -11.54 2.63
CA TYR A 243 -21.35 -10.31 3.16
C TYR A 243 -22.79 -10.08 2.71
N GLY A 244 -23.37 -10.97 1.89
CA GLY A 244 -24.73 -10.81 1.38
C GLY A 244 -24.91 -9.63 0.42
N ILE A 245 -23.82 -9.08 -0.10
CA ILE A 245 -23.82 -7.92 -0.99
C ILE A 245 -23.77 -8.41 -2.43
N LYS A 246 -24.87 -8.26 -3.17
CA LYS A 246 -24.91 -8.47 -4.61
C LYS A 246 -24.26 -7.29 -5.33
N MET A 247 -23.16 -7.53 -6.02
CA MET A 247 -22.51 -6.52 -6.86
C MET A 247 -23.23 -6.43 -8.21
N PRO A 248 -23.43 -5.22 -8.77
CA PRO A 248 -24.08 -5.07 -10.07
C PRO A 248 -23.22 -5.69 -11.18
N VAL A 249 -23.83 -6.58 -11.97
CA VAL A 249 -23.16 -7.22 -13.10
C VAL A 249 -23.23 -6.27 -14.29
N SER A 250 -22.10 -5.65 -14.64
CA SER A 250 -22.00 -4.88 -15.88
C SER A 250 -21.99 -5.84 -17.08
N VAL A 251 -23.14 -6.03 -17.73
CA VAL A 251 -23.23 -6.84 -18.95
C VAL A 251 -22.72 -6.00 -20.13
N VAL A 252 -21.43 -6.13 -20.47
CA VAL A 252 -20.90 -5.57 -21.70
C VAL A 252 -21.40 -6.43 -22.86
N HIS A 253 -22.35 -5.90 -23.64
CA HIS A 253 -22.70 -6.50 -24.93
C HIS A 253 -21.60 -6.15 -25.93
N ILE A 254 -20.78 -7.14 -26.27
CA ILE A 254 -19.84 -7.05 -27.38
C ILE A 254 -20.62 -7.47 -28.64
N LYS A 255 -20.77 -6.56 -29.60
CA LYS A 255 -21.19 -6.85 -30.97
C LYS A 255 -20.00 -7.26 -31.81
#